data_AF-A0A2X3ILZ2-F1
#
_entry.id   AF-A0A2X3ILZ2-F1
#
_cell.length_a   1.000
_cell.length_b   1.000
_cell.length_c   1.000
_cell.angle_alpha   90.00
_cell.angle_beta   90.00
_cell.angle_gamma   90.00
#
_symmetry.space_group_name_H-M   'P 1'
#
loop_
_entity.id
_entity.type
_entity.pdbx_description
1 polymer ?
#
loop_
_entity_poly.entity_id
_entity_poly.type
_entity_poly.pdbx_seq_one_letter_code
_entity_poly.pdbx_strand_id
1 'polypeptide(L)'
;MKTEQPLWGRGQMVSPQHFQQQVAYAAWSAECIAQLGLSHPWGMISAAFEPDLLRLGRLQARHLHIRFQDGTLIDTDNADALPPAISLEDVSQDAVVVLALPLLRANGGNCLKPDEVAERPVRFRQRWRDVRNIFGEDTRQIAVMQPELTLRFVGQDNSDYLTCPIARLQRDSQGTWRVDETYLPPLLAVQSSRWLVTQLEQLMTQLRARLARLMAMRRESNERMADFAVADVSLFWLLNALNSAEPVLGQFERSLQSPPERLYPELARLAGSLLTFSLEHQASAIPAYQHDRLNAVFPPLFELLGDLLEASLPSRVVSVELEYDPRLHFWQARLHDPRLREGADYYLSVRSPMPVAQLQEQFPRQCKVGSPDSRSGHR
;
A
#
# COMPACT_ATOMS: atom_id res chain seq x y z
N MET A 1 0.95 28.10 16.49
CA MET A 1 1.41 29.30 17.25
C MET A 1 2.05 30.26 16.25
N LYS A 2 2.09 31.56 16.53
CA LYS A 2 2.88 32.49 15.71
C LYS A 2 4.37 32.28 15.98
N THR A 3 5.17 32.44 14.94
CA THR A 3 6.61 32.30 14.99
C THR A 3 7.24 33.64 14.62
N GLU A 4 8.15 34.15 15.44
CA GLU A 4 8.73 35.47 15.30
C GLU A 4 10.19 35.36 14.88
N GLN A 5 10.57 35.83 13.68
CA GLN A 5 11.96 35.74 13.25
C GLN A 5 12.83 36.75 14.03
N PRO A 6 13.84 36.32 14.80
CA PRO A 6 14.67 37.26 15.54
C PRO A 6 15.58 38.07 14.60
N LEU A 7 15.65 39.38 14.82
CA LEU A 7 16.63 40.26 14.19
C LEU A 7 17.88 40.35 15.09
N TRP A 8 19.06 40.14 14.51
CA TRP A 8 20.34 40.21 15.22
C TRP A 8 21.03 41.54 14.99
N GLY A 9 21.10 42.36 16.03
CA GLY A 9 21.76 43.67 16.03
C GLY A 9 23.05 43.71 16.83
N ARG A 10 23.94 44.67 16.52
CA ARG A 10 25.15 44.91 17.31
C ARG A 10 24.78 45.36 18.72
N GLY A 11 25.35 44.71 19.74
CA GLY A 11 25.15 45.07 21.14
C GLY A 11 23.84 44.57 21.75
N GLN A 12 23.06 43.75 21.04
CA GLN A 12 21.83 43.16 21.55
C GLN A 12 22.13 42.10 22.63
N MET A 13 21.40 42.16 23.75
CA MET A 13 21.49 41.15 24.80
C MET A 13 20.77 39.87 24.36
N VAL A 14 21.50 38.76 24.37
CA VAL A 14 20.97 37.45 23.96
C VAL A 14 20.10 36.86 25.06
N SER A 15 18.94 36.32 24.69
CA SER A 15 18.01 35.64 25.59
C SER A 15 17.54 34.30 25.00
N PRO A 16 17.04 33.36 25.81
CA PRO A 16 16.56 32.06 25.32
C PRO A 16 15.50 32.16 24.22
N GLN A 17 14.65 33.18 24.28
CA GLN A 17 13.58 33.42 23.31
C GLN A 17 14.13 33.62 21.89
N HIS A 18 15.29 34.28 21.74
CA HIS A 18 15.91 34.47 20.43
C HIS A 18 16.21 33.11 19.76
N PHE A 19 16.83 32.19 20.48
CA PHE A 19 17.14 30.85 19.96
C PHE A 19 15.89 30.00 19.76
N GLN A 20 14.96 30.03 20.71
CA GLN A 20 13.70 29.27 20.62
C GLN A 20 12.88 29.67 19.40
N GLN A 21 12.77 30.97 19.14
CA GLN A 21 12.05 31.47 17.98
C GLN A 21 12.80 31.23 16.66
N GLN A 22 14.13 31.31 16.65
CA GLN A 22 14.95 30.91 15.51
C GLN A 22 14.72 29.44 15.12
N VAL A 23 14.69 28.53 16.11
CA VAL A 23 14.42 27.10 15.91
C VAL A 23 12.98 26.88 15.45
N ALA A 24 12.01 27.57 16.06
CA ALA A 24 10.61 27.49 15.65
C ALA A 24 10.41 27.95 14.19
N TYR A 25 11.13 28.99 13.75
CA TYR A 25 11.06 29.49 12.37
C TYR A 25 11.62 28.47 11.38
N ALA A 26 12.76 27.86 11.71
CA ALA A 26 13.33 26.78 10.90
C ALA A 26 12.39 25.56 10.81
N ALA A 27 11.78 25.16 11.93
CA ALA A 27 10.82 24.06 11.98
C ALA A 27 9.56 24.36 11.14
N TRP A 28 9.02 25.58 11.24
CA TRP A 28 7.90 26.03 10.41
C TRP A 28 8.25 26.01 8.91
N SER A 29 9.42 26.53 8.54
CA SER A 29 9.87 26.51 7.14
C SER A 29 10.03 25.08 6.61
N ALA A 30 10.55 24.15 7.41
CA ALA A 30 10.68 22.75 7.04
C ALA A 30 9.31 22.08 6.85
N GLU A 31 8.34 22.39 7.72
CA GLU A 31 6.96 21.93 7.57
C GLU A 31 6.32 22.47 6.28
N CYS A 32 6.49 23.76 5.97
CA CYS A 32 6.00 24.33 4.71
C CYS A 32 6.58 23.61 3.50
N ILE A 33 7.88 23.32 3.49
CA ILE A 33 8.53 22.57 2.40
C ILE A 33 7.95 21.15 2.29
N ALA A 34 7.71 20.47 3.41
CA ALA A 34 7.12 19.13 3.41
C ALA A 34 5.70 19.13 2.82
N GLN A 35 4.88 20.13 3.18
CA GLN A 35 3.51 20.29 2.69
C GLN A 35 3.43 20.66 1.20
N LEU A 36 4.48 21.23 0.61
CA LEU A 36 4.54 21.41 -0.85
C LEU A 36 4.61 20.07 -1.59
N GLY A 37 5.14 19.02 -0.95
CA GLY A 37 5.40 17.72 -1.59
C GLY A 37 4.44 16.61 -1.21
N LEU A 38 3.70 16.74 -0.10
CA LEU A 38 2.77 15.76 0.46
C LEU A 38 1.63 16.48 1.19
N SER A 39 0.42 15.92 1.11
CA SER A 39 -0.75 16.41 1.85
C SER A 39 -0.69 15.98 3.32
N HIS A 40 -0.11 14.80 3.60
CA HIS A 40 0.05 14.27 4.96
C HIS A 40 1.52 13.96 5.26
N PRO A 41 2.38 14.96 5.50
CA PRO A 41 3.80 14.76 5.80
C PRO A 41 4.01 14.34 7.26
N TRP A 42 3.29 13.34 7.76
CA TRP A 42 3.44 12.77 9.10
C TRP A 42 3.24 11.25 9.05
N GLY A 43 3.58 10.55 10.13
CA GLY A 43 3.45 9.10 10.23
C GLY A 43 4.76 8.40 10.57
N MET A 44 4.73 7.08 10.45
CA MET A 44 5.81 6.17 10.78
C MET A 44 6.77 5.99 9.60
N ILE A 45 8.08 6.05 9.89
CA ILE A 45 9.17 5.69 8.98
C ILE A 45 9.74 4.32 9.37
N SER A 46 9.92 4.08 10.67
CA SER A 46 10.26 2.76 11.21
C SER A 46 9.80 2.64 12.67
N ALA A 47 9.40 1.43 13.05
CA ALA A 47 9.18 1.05 14.43
C ALA A 47 9.61 -0.40 14.64
N ALA A 48 10.45 -0.63 15.65
CA ALA A 48 10.90 -1.96 16.05
C ALA A 48 10.63 -2.16 17.55
N PHE A 49 10.24 -3.38 17.92
CA PHE A 49 9.86 -3.74 19.29
C PHE A 49 10.64 -4.96 19.78
N GLU A 50 10.79 -5.11 21.10
CA GLU A 50 11.45 -6.26 21.71
C GLU A 50 10.53 -7.50 21.75
N PRO A 51 10.79 -8.54 20.95
CA PRO A 51 9.89 -9.69 20.83
C PRO A 51 9.81 -10.52 22.11
N ASP A 52 10.91 -10.62 22.86
CA ASP A 52 10.94 -11.44 24.08
C ASP A 52 10.13 -10.81 25.22
N LEU A 53 10.16 -9.48 25.36
CA LEU A 53 9.31 -8.78 26.32
C LEU A 53 7.83 -8.82 25.91
N LEU A 54 7.55 -8.81 24.61
CA LEU A 54 6.18 -8.93 24.11
C LEU A 54 5.54 -10.26 24.55
N ARG A 55 6.30 -11.35 24.49
CA ARG A 55 5.87 -12.67 25.01
C ARG A 55 5.57 -12.66 26.51
N LEU A 56 6.22 -11.78 27.26
CA LEU A 56 6.00 -11.57 28.70
C LEU A 56 4.89 -10.55 28.99
N GLY A 57 4.11 -10.14 27.98
CA GLY A 57 3.00 -9.19 28.16
C GLY A 57 3.45 -7.73 28.34
N ARG A 58 4.65 -7.37 27.88
CA ARG A 58 5.15 -5.99 27.90
C ARG A 58 5.62 -5.55 26.53
N LEU A 59 5.17 -4.39 26.07
CA LEU A 59 5.67 -3.81 24.83
C LEU A 59 6.79 -2.82 25.15
N GLN A 60 7.99 -3.09 24.64
CA GLN A 60 9.13 -2.17 24.66
C GLN A 60 9.57 -1.88 23.23
N ALA A 61 9.79 -0.60 22.92
CA ALA A 61 10.38 -0.20 21.66
C ALA A 61 11.90 -0.41 21.67
N ARG A 62 12.46 -0.80 20.53
CA ARG A 62 13.90 -0.87 20.24
C ARG A 62 14.39 0.33 19.45
N HIS A 63 13.56 0.76 18.51
CA HIS A 63 13.84 1.86 17.61
C HIS A 63 12.51 2.48 17.15
N LEU A 64 12.46 3.81 17.12
CA LEU A 64 11.31 4.59 16.67
C LEU A 64 11.81 5.75 15.81
N HIS A 65 11.35 5.79 14.56
CA HIS A 65 11.54 6.92 13.66
C HIS A 65 10.17 7.35 13.13
N ILE A 66 9.63 8.42 13.70
CA ILE A 66 8.25 8.87 13.47
C ILE A 66 8.22 10.38 13.34
N ARG A 67 7.41 10.90 12.43
CA ARG A 67 7.10 12.32 12.33
C ARG A 67 5.68 12.57 12.80
N PHE A 68 5.50 13.45 13.78
CA PHE A 68 4.18 13.86 14.27
C PHE A 68 3.52 14.88 13.35
N GLN A 69 2.21 15.07 13.56
CA GLN A 69 1.36 15.97 12.77
C GLN A 69 1.78 17.45 12.85
N ASP A 70 2.54 17.84 13.88
CA ASP A 70 3.08 19.19 14.02
C ASP A 70 4.48 19.36 13.41
N GLY A 71 4.96 18.34 12.68
CA GLY A 71 6.26 18.32 12.02
C GLY A 71 7.42 17.89 12.92
N THR A 72 7.18 17.56 14.19
CA THR A 72 8.23 17.06 15.08
C THR A 72 8.69 15.68 14.63
N LEU A 73 9.97 15.56 14.32
CA LEU A 73 10.61 14.30 13.99
C LEU A 73 11.22 13.70 15.25
N ILE A 74 10.91 12.43 15.49
CA ILE A 74 11.53 11.59 16.52
C ILE A 74 12.40 10.56 15.81
N ASP A 75 13.65 10.42 16.26
CA ASP A 75 14.56 9.37 15.85
C ASP A 75 15.42 8.93 17.05
N THR A 76 15.11 7.74 17.57
CA THR A 76 15.77 7.19 18.76
C THR A 76 17.18 6.65 18.52
N ASP A 77 17.60 6.48 17.26
CA ASP A 77 19.00 6.12 16.95
C ASP A 77 19.88 7.37 16.81
N ASN A 78 19.28 8.53 16.63
CA ASN A 78 19.99 9.79 16.43
C ASN A 78 20.08 10.62 17.72
N ALA A 79 18.94 11.02 18.30
CA ALA A 79 18.91 12.04 19.36
C ALA A 79 17.93 11.75 20.51
N ASP A 80 16.88 10.97 20.25
CA ASP A 80 15.79 10.79 21.21
C ASP A 80 15.95 9.53 22.07
N ALA A 81 15.29 9.50 23.24
CA ALA A 81 15.24 8.27 24.04
C ALA A 81 14.02 7.42 23.70
N LEU A 82 14.16 6.12 23.90
CA LEU A 82 13.05 5.19 23.83
C LEU A 82 12.02 5.49 24.94
N PRO A 83 10.72 5.41 24.65
CA PRO A 83 9.68 5.54 25.65
C PRO A 83 9.73 4.37 26.64
N PRO A 84 9.22 4.54 27.88
CA PRO A 84 9.03 3.45 28.82
C PRO A 84 8.15 2.33 28.22
N ALA A 85 8.41 1.09 28.63
CA ALA A 85 7.59 -0.05 28.25
C ALA A 85 6.17 0.06 28.84
N ILE A 86 5.17 -0.40 28.09
CA ILE A 86 3.76 -0.46 28.52
C ILE A 86 3.36 -1.92 28.81
N SER A 87 2.57 -2.13 29.88
CA SER A 87 2.01 -3.44 30.22
C SER A 87 0.78 -3.74 29.37
N LEU A 88 0.62 -5.01 28.99
CA LEU A 88 -0.52 -5.54 28.24
C LEU A 88 -1.50 -6.34 29.11
N GLU A 89 -1.32 -6.31 30.44
CA GLU A 89 -2.11 -7.09 31.40
C GLU A 89 -3.62 -6.78 31.32
N ASP A 90 -3.99 -5.51 31.16
CA ASP A 90 -5.38 -5.05 31.08
C ASP A 90 -5.99 -5.16 29.67
N VAL A 91 -5.28 -5.73 28.70
CA VAL A 91 -5.72 -5.86 27.31
C VAL A 91 -6.26 -7.25 27.04
N SER A 92 -7.50 -7.33 26.56
CA SER A 92 -8.21 -8.60 26.36
C SER A 92 -7.72 -9.38 25.13
N GLN A 93 -7.94 -8.88 23.91
CA GLN A 93 -7.63 -9.63 22.67
C GLN A 93 -6.72 -8.88 21.69
N ASP A 94 -7.02 -7.62 21.41
CA ASP A 94 -6.26 -6.77 20.51
C ASP A 94 -6.10 -5.36 21.07
N ALA A 95 -5.04 -4.69 20.64
CA ALA A 95 -4.82 -3.29 21.00
C ALA A 95 -4.06 -2.56 19.90
N VAL A 96 -4.51 -1.36 19.58
CA VAL A 96 -3.73 -0.41 18.77
C VAL A 96 -2.92 0.46 19.70
N VAL A 97 -1.60 0.44 19.51
CA VAL A 97 -0.62 1.20 20.26
C VAL A 97 -0.24 2.44 19.48
N VAL A 98 -0.22 3.56 20.20
CA VAL A 98 0.20 4.86 19.68
C VAL A 98 1.47 5.33 20.40
N LEU A 99 2.38 5.96 19.66
CA LEU A 99 3.40 6.81 20.25
C LEU A 99 2.75 8.15 20.57
N ALA A 100 2.87 8.60 21.81
CA ALA A 100 2.28 9.82 22.30
C ALA A 100 3.35 10.83 22.71
N LEU A 101 3.23 12.06 22.20
CA LEU A 101 4.07 13.21 22.51
C LEU A 101 3.19 14.34 23.06
N PRO A 102 3.44 14.86 24.28
CA PRO A 102 2.60 15.91 24.83
C PRO A 102 2.51 17.16 23.93
N LEU A 103 1.33 17.79 23.91
CA LEU A 103 1.09 19.00 23.14
C LEU A 103 2.03 20.14 23.57
N LEU A 104 2.55 20.87 22.59
CA LEU A 104 3.29 22.11 22.86
C LEU A 104 2.30 23.21 23.26
N ARG A 105 2.52 23.87 24.39
CA ARG A 105 1.64 24.92 24.93
C ARG A 105 2.22 26.31 24.70
N ALA A 106 1.39 27.24 24.24
CA ALA A 106 1.82 28.61 23.93
C ALA A 106 2.19 29.45 25.16
N ASN A 107 1.62 29.14 26.32
CA ASN A 107 1.84 29.86 27.58
C ASN A 107 3.09 29.39 28.34
N GLY A 108 3.93 28.54 27.74
CA GLY A 108 5.15 28.03 28.36
C GLY A 108 4.94 26.79 29.23
N GLY A 109 5.92 26.48 30.07
CA GLY A 109 5.94 25.25 30.88
C GLY A 109 6.05 23.98 30.03
N ASN A 110 6.80 24.04 28.93
CA ASN A 110 6.98 22.93 27.99
C ASN A 110 8.23 22.08 28.28
N CYS A 111 9.03 22.44 29.28
CA CYS A 111 10.26 21.73 29.64
C CYS A 111 10.36 21.58 31.15
N LEU A 112 10.42 20.34 31.62
CA LEU A 112 10.65 19.98 33.02
C LEU A 112 12.13 20.02 33.36
N LYS A 113 12.47 20.34 34.61
CA LYS A 113 13.81 20.07 35.16
C LYS A 113 14.03 18.55 35.33
N PRO A 114 15.29 18.09 35.47
CA PRO A 114 15.61 16.66 35.46
C PRO A 114 14.74 15.79 36.39
N ASP A 115 14.51 16.27 37.62
CA ASP A 115 13.80 15.54 38.69
C ASP A 115 12.43 16.15 39.02
N GLU A 116 11.92 17.04 38.17
CA GLU A 116 10.62 17.66 38.38
C GLU A 116 9.50 16.67 38.07
N VAL A 117 8.55 16.57 39.00
CA VAL A 117 7.33 15.78 38.84
C VAL A 117 6.33 16.62 38.05
N ALA A 118 5.88 16.08 36.92
CA ALA A 118 4.93 16.77 36.08
C ALA A 118 3.52 16.66 36.69
N GLU A 119 2.86 17.80 36.97
CA GLU A 119 1.44 17.82 37.36
C GLU A 119 0.50 17.48 36.18
N ARG A 120 1.03 17.54 34.96
CA ARG A 120 0.36 17.32 33.69
C ARG A 120 1.38 16.84 32.66
N PRO A 121 0.96 16.27 31.52
CA PRO A 121 1.90 15.96 30.43
C PRO A 121 2.65 17.22 29.99
N VAL A 122 3.98 17.13 29.92
CA VAL A 122 4.89 18.20 29.48
C VAL A 122 5.81 17.64 28.42
N ARG A 123 5.98 18.39 27.32
CA ARG A 123 6.57 17.89 26.07
C ARG A 123 8.03 17.49 26.18
N PHE A 124 8.81 18.25 26.93
CA PHE A 124 10.25 18.04 27.06
C PHE A 124 10.67 17.92 28.51
N ARG A 125 11.83 17.29 28.70
CA ARG A 125 12.58 17.31 29.94
C ARG A 125 14.03 17.67 29.68
N GLN A 126 14.59 18.48 30.56
CA GLN A 126 15.99 18.82 30.56
C GLN A 126 16.83 17.60 30.96
N ARG A 127 17.85 17.29 30.15
CA ARG A 127 18.90 16.33 30.47
C ARG A 127 20.27 16.97 30.29
N TRP A 128 21.25 16.52 31.05
CA TRP A 128 22.64 16.94 30.88
C TRP A 128 23.37 15.92 30.02
N ARG A 129 24.07 16.39 28.99
CA ARG A 129 24.86 15.56 28.08
C ARG A 129 26.22 16.20 27.85
N ASP A 130 27.25 15.37 27.84
CA ASP A 130 28.58 15.76 27.42
C ASP A 130 28.63 15.77 25.89
N VAL A 131 28.79 16.97 25.32
CA VAL A 131 28.82 17.18 23.87
C VAL A 131 30.24 17.56 23.48
N ARG A 132 30.81 16.74 22.58
CA ARG A 132 32.14 16.98 22.03
C ARG A 132 32.12 18.17 21.10
N ASN A 133 33.13 19.02 21.20
CA ASN A 133 33.38 20.06 20.22
C ASN A 133 33.83 19.42 18.89
N ILE A 134 33.04 19.60 17.82
CA ILE A 134 33.34 19.01 16.51
C ILE A 134 34.49 19.70 15.77
N PHE A 135 34.92 20.89 16.22
CA PHE A 135 36.03 21.66 15.65
C PHE A 135 37.24 21.75 16.59
N GLY A 136 37.21 21.01 17.71
CA GLY A 136 38.25 21.01 18.73
C GLY A 136 38.39 19.64 19.41
N GLU A 137 39.18 19.58 20.47
CA GLU A 137 39.41 18.34 21.24
C GLU A 137 38.63 18.30 22.56
N ASP A 138 38.01 19.41 22.95
CA ASP A 138 37.29 19.54 24.22
C ASP A 138 35.87 18.96 24.16
N THR A 139 35.32 18.71 25.35
CA THR A 139 33.94 18.25 25.56
C THR A 139 33.32 19.10 26.67
N ARG A 140 32.05 19.46 26.50
CA ARG A 140 31.33 20.26 27.48
C ARG A 140 29.98 19.66 27.80
N GLN A 141 29.65 19.64 29.09
CA GLN A 141 28.32 19.29 29.54
C GLN A 141 27.35 20.43 29.23
N ILE A 142 26.30 20.13 28.46
CA ILE A 142 25.23 21.06 28.13
C ILE A 142 23.86 20.49 28.48
N ALA A 143 22.90 21.38 28.74
CA ALA A 143 21.52 21.02 28.91
C ALA A 143 20.87 20.79 27.52
N VAL A 144 20.30 19.61 27.32
CA VAL A 144 19.57 19.22 26.11
C VAL A 144 18.09 19.02 26.45
N MET A 145 17.23 19.29 25.46
CA MET A 145 15.80 18.99 25.55
C MET A 145 15.56 17.58 25.05
N GLN A 146 14.97 16.74 25.88
CA GLN A 146 14.57 15.38 25.52
C GLN A 146 13.05 15.30 25.44
N PRO A 147 12.45 14.84 24.33
CA PRO A 147 11.01 14.62 24.25
C PRO A 147 10.53 13.56 25.26
N GLU A 148 9.46 13.86 25.99
CA GLU A 148 8.83 12.91 26.94
C GLU A 148 7.84 12.03 26.18
N LEU A 149 8.38 11.03 25.48
CA LEU A 149 7.62 10.06 24.71
C LEU A 149 6.99 8.99 25.61
N THR A 150 5.76 8.61 25.30
CA THR A 150 5.07 7.50 25.99
C THR A 150 4.39 6.59 24.99
N LEU A 151 4.41 5.29 25.26
CA LEU A 151 3.53 4.34 24.57
C LEU A 151 2.17 4.37 25.26
N ARG A 152 1.10 4.45 24.46
CA ARG A 152 -0.28 4.52 24.93
C ARG A 152 -1.18 3.65 24.07
N PHE A 153 -2.37 3.34 24.54
CA PHE A 153 -3.40 2.69 23.72
C PHE A 153 -4.33 3.73 23.09
N VAL A 154 -4.83 3.44 21.89
CA VAL A 154 -5.74 4.36 21.18
C VAL A 154 -7.02 4.68 21.98
N GLY A 155 -7.51 3.73 22.79
CA GLY A 155 -8.72 3.88 23.60
C GLY A 155 -8.52 4.63 24.92
N GLN A 156 -7.29 5.01 25.28
CA GLN A 156 -7.02 5.85 26.44
C GLN A 156 -7.37 7.31 26.14
N ASP A 157 -7.56 8.12 27.18
CA ASP A 157 -7.62 9.57 27.01
C ASP A 157 -6.26 10.10 26.53
N ASN A 158 -6.26 10.64 25.31
CA ASN A 158 -5.09 11.14 24.61
C ASN A 158 -5.22 12.64 24.28
N SER A 159 -6.17 13.37 24.89
CA SER A 159 -6.48 14.76 24.52
C SER A 159 -5.31 15.74 24.71
N ASP A 160 -4.40 15.46 25.64
CA ASP A 160 -3.21 16.27 25.92
C ASP A 160 -1.98 15.90 25.06
N TYR A 161 -2.14 14.98 24.09
CA TYR A 161 -1.06 14.41 23.30
C TYR A 161 -1.30 14.57 21.80
N LEU A 162 -0.20 14.72 21.05
CA LEU A 162 -0.14 14.27 19.67
C LEU A 162 0.12 12.76 19.69
N THR A 163 -0.62 12.02 18.88
CA THR A 163 -0.50 10.57 18.81
C THR A 163 -0.28 10.10 17.39
N CYS A 164 0.65 9.18 17.19
CA CYS A 164 0.83 8.44 15.94
C CYS A 164 0.62 6.96 16.24
N PRO A 165 -0.36 6.27 15.60
CA PRO A 165 -0.43 4.82 15.63
C PRO A 165 0.87 4.22 15.07
N ILE A 166 1.41 3.21 15.75
CA ILE A 166 2.68 2.57 15.39
C ILE A 166 2.59 1.05 15.27
N ALA A 167 1.62 0.42 15.95
CA ALA A 167 1.44 -1.03 15.90
C ALA A 167 0.03 -1.43 16.32
N ARG A 168 -0.45 -2.56 15.79
CA ARG A 168 -1.56 -3.32 16.36
C ARG A 168 -0.99 -4.60 16.96
N LEU A 169 -1.39 -4.91 18.18
CA LEU A 169 -1.06 -6.13 18.87
C LEU A 169 -2.26 -7.06 18.86
N GLN A 170 -2.00 -8.35 18.74
CA GLN A 170 -3.03 -9.40 18.80
C GLN A 170 -2.48 -10.62 19.53
N ARG A 171 -3.36 -11.38 20.17
CA ARG A 171 -3.02 -12.71 20.67
C ARG A 171 -3.08 -13.75 19.56
N ASP A 172 -2.12 -14.65 19.52
CA ASP A 172 -2.18 -15.84 18.66
C ASP A 172 -3.09 -16.93 19.26
N SER A 173 -3.22 -18.05 18.56
CA SER A 173 -4.00 -19.21 19.04
C SER A 173 -3.46 -19.84 20.32
N GLN A 174 -2.21 -19.56 20.70
CA GLN A 174 -1.58 -20.00 21.95
C GLN A 174 -1.72 -18.94 23.07
N GLY A 175 -2.39 -17.82 22.80
CA GLY A 175 -2.59 -16.72 23.75
C GLY A 175 -1.39 -15.79 23.91
N THR A 176 -0.35 -15.95 23.09
CA THR A 176 0.87 -15.14 23.11
C THR A 176 0.69 -13.87 22.31
N TRP A 177 1.18 -12.74 22.84
CA TRP A 177 1.15 -11.46 22.13
C TRP A 177 2.12 -11.45 20.94
N ARG A 178 1.63 -10.95 19.81
CA ARG A 178 2.42 -10.67 18.61
C ARG A 178 2.01 -9.34 17.99
N VAL A 179 2.95 -8.72 17.29
CA VAL A 179 2.65 -7.60 16.41
C VAL A 179 1.87 -8.14 15.21
N ASP A 180 0.81 -7.44 14.83
CA ASP A 180 0.07 -7.73 13.62
C ASP A 180 0.75 -7.10 12.41
N GLU A 181 1.47 -7.93 11.65
CA GLU A 181 2.17 -7.55 10.42
C GLU A 181 1.24 -7.06 9.29
N THR A 182 -0.07 -7.30 9.40
CA THR A 182 -1.07 -6.83 8.41
C THR A 182 -1.59 -5.43 8.72
N TYR A 183 -1.26 -4.89 9.90
CA TYR A 183 -1.66 -3.55 10.29
C TYR A 183 -0.83 -2.49 9.55
N LEU A 184 -1.53 -1.49 9.01
CA LEU A 184 -0.94 -0.36 8.29
C LEU A 184 -1.19 0.91 9.11
N PRO A 185 -0.22 1.32 9.95
CA PRO A 185 -0.26 2.65 10.56
C PRO A 185 -0.12 3.74 9.49
N PRO A 186 -0.27 5.03 9.83
CA PRO A 186 0.09 6.11 8.92
C PRO A 186 1.57 5.99 8.54
N LEU A 187 1.89 5.93 7.25
CA LEU A 187 3.24 5.61 6.75
C LEU A 187 3.83 6.77 5.94
N LEU A 188 5.11 7.07 6.16
CA LEU A 188 5.87 8.03 5.37
C LEU A 188 6.72 7.42 4.26
N ALA A 189 6.94 6.11 4.30
CA ALA A 189 7.66 5.38 3.26
C ALA A 189 7.05 3.99 3.06
N VAL A 190 7.05 3.48 1.83
CA VAL A 190 6.54 2.14 1.49
C VAL A 190 7.28 1.05 2.28
N GLN A 191 8.60 1.17 2.44
CA GLN A 191 9.41 0.22 3.23
C GLN A 191 9.03 0.12 4.71
N SER A 192 8.26 1.08 5.24
CA SER A 192 7.84 1.10 6.64
C SER A 192 6.82 0.00 6.97
N SER A 193 6.23 -0.64 5.96
CA SER A 193 5.35 -1.80 6.11
C SER A 193 5.81 -2.95 5.21
N ARG A 194 6.16 -4.07 5.83
CA ARG A 194 6.51 -5.30 5.10
C ARG A 194 5.36 -5.80 4.25
N TRP A 195 4.13 -5.73 4.76
CA TRP A 195 2.93 -6.12 4.00
C TRP A 195 2.81 -5.30 2.70
N LEU A 196 3.00 -3.98 2.77
CA LEU A 196 2.85 -3.11 1.61
C LEU A 196 3.92 -3.40 0.54
N VAL A 197 5.17 -3.64 0.97
CA VAL A 197 6.26 -4.06 0.08
C VAL A 197 5.91 -5.38 -0.62
N THR A 198 5.51 -6.40 0.14
CA THR A 198 5.16 -7.71 -0.40
C THR A 198 3.97 -7.65 -1.36
N GLN A 199 2.94 -6.84 -1.06
CA GLN A 199 1.80 -6.65 -1.96
C GLN A 199 2.20 -5.95 -3.26
N LEU A 200 3.08 -4.94 -3.19
CA LEU A 200 3.60 -4.28 -4.39
C LEU A 200 4.39 -5.25 -5.28
N GLU A 201 5.27 -6.06 -4.69
CA GLU A 201 6.04 -7.09 -5.41
C GLU A 201 5.13 -8.14 -6.08
N GLN A 202 4.10 -8.59 -5.37
CA GLN A 202 3.10 -9.54 -5.89
C GLN A 202 2.33 -8.95 -7.06
N LEU A 203 1.81 -7.72 -6.90
CA LEU A 203 1.11 -6.99 -7.96
C LEU A 203 2.01 -6.83 -9.20
N MET A 204 3.26 -6.42 -9.02
CA MET A 204 4.21 -6.23 -10.12
C MET A 204 4.53 -7.54 -10.84
N THR A 205 4.65 -8.64 -10.09
CA THR A 205 4.83 -9.98 -10.67
C THR A 205 3.62 -10.37 -11.53
N GLN A 206 2.40 -10.20 -11.01
CA GLN A 206 1.17 -10.48 -11.74
C GLN A 206 1.03 -9.59 -12.99
N LEU A 207 1.31 -8.29 -12.85
CA LEU A 207 1.26 -7.31 -13.93
C LEU A 207 2.23 -7.68 -15.05
N ARG A 208 3.51 -7.95 -14.73
CA ARG A 208 4.53 -8.34 -15.72
C ARG A 208 4.17 -9.65 -16.43
N ALA A 209 3.69 -10.65 -15.70
CA ALA A 209 3.22 -11.90 -16.28
C ALA A 209 2.01 -11.68 -17.21
N ARG A 210 1.09 -10.81 -16.83
CA ARG A 210 -0.07 -10.46 -17.65
C ARG A 210 0.34 -9.70 -18.91
N LEU A 211 1.21 -8.71 -18.77
CA LEU A 211 1.76 -7.94 -19.88
C LEU A 211 2.49 -8.82 -20.89
N ALA A 212 3.33 -9.76 -20.41
CA ALA A 212 4.04 -10.70 -21.28
C ALA A 212 3.09 -11.57 -22.11
N ARG A 213 2.00 -12.08 -21.51
CA ARG A 213 0.97 -12.84 -22.22
C ARG A 213 0.27 -12.01 -23.29
N LEU A 214 -0.15 -10.80 -22.97
CA LEU A 214 -0.83 -9.91 -23.94
C LEU A 214 0.11 -9.48 -25.07
N MET A 215 1.40 -9.28 -24.78
CA MET A 215 2.42 -8.99 -25.80
C MET A 215 2.67 -10.18 -26.74
N ALA A 216 2.65 -11.42 -26.22
CA ALA A 216 2.73 -12.60 -27.06
C ALA A 216 1.52 -12.69 -28.01
N MET A 217 0.32 -12.37 -27.52
CA MET A 217 -0.90 -12.33 -28.35
C MET A 217 -0.81 -11.33 -29.50
N ARG A 218 -0.07 -10.22 -29.32
CA ARG A 218 0.16 -9.21 -30.38
C ARG A 218 1.09 -9.72 -31.49
N ARG A 219 2.10 -10.53 -31.16
CA ARG A 219 3.11 -11.02 -32.14
C ARG A 219 2.53 -11.99 -33.16
N GLU A 220 1.46 -12.70 -32.81
CA GLU A 220 0.74 -13.59 -33.72
C GLU A 220 -0.07 -12.82 -34.79
N SER A 221 -0.26 -11.50 -34.65
CA SER A 221 -1.20 -10.72 -35.46
C SER A 221 -0.58 -9.90 -36.63
N ASN A 222 0.70 -9.50 -36.61
CA ASN A 222 1.45 -8.98 -37.78
C ASN A 222 2.88 -8.55 -37.42
N GLU A 223 3.86 -8.75 -38.33
CA GLU A 223 5.30 -8.56 -38.05
C GLU A 223 5.87 -7.14 -38.18
N ARG A 224 5.16 -6.14 -38.74
CA ARG A 224 5.83 -4.84 -39.04
C ARG A 224 5.09 -3.55 -38.69
N MET A 225 3.80 -3.59 -38.40
CA MET A 225 3.07 -2.41 -37.90
C MET A 225 1.91 -2.89 -37.02
N ALA A 226 1.63 -2.17 -35.93
CA ALA A 226 0.54 -2.49 -35.03
C ALA A 226 -0.80 -2.07 -35.67
N ASP A 227 -1.20 -2.76 -36.73
CA ASP A 227 -2.52 -2.60 -37.31
C ASP A 227 -3.53 -3.22 -36.34
N PHE A 228 -3.95 -2.44 -35.35
CA PHE A 228 -5.06 -2.82 -34.49
C PHE A 228 -6.34 -2.74 -35.32
N ALA A 229 -6.93 -3.89 -35.63
CA ALA A 229 -8.27 -3.93 -36.16
C ALA A 229 -9.26 -3.40 -35.10
N VAL A 230 -10.46 -2.97 -35.52
CA VAL A 230 -11.53 -2.53 -34.59
C VAL A 230 -11.88 -3.62 -33.56
N ALA A 231 -11.62 -4.90 -33.89
CA ALA A 231 -11.81 -6.04 -32.98
C ALA A 231 -10.77 -6.10 -31.84
N ASP A 232 -9.62 -5.45 -31.96
CA ASP A 232 -8.51 -5.51 -31.00
C ASP A 232 -8.42 -4.29 -30.07
N VAL A 233 -9.43 -3.41 -30.10
CA VAL A 233 -9.46 -2.17 -29.30
C VAL A 233 -9.30 -2.47 -27.80
N SER A 234 -9.91 -3.54 -27.29
CA SER A 234 -9.75 -3.94 -25.89
C SER A 234 -8.32 -4.38 -25.55
N LEU A 235 -7.68 -5.15 -26.45
CA LEU A 235 -6.28 -5.57 -26.28
C LEU A 235 -5.33 -4.36 -26.31
N PHE A 236 -5.56 -3.42 -27.24
CA PHE A 236 -4.79 -2.18 -27.32
C PHE A 236 -4.85 -1.39 -26.00
N TRP A 237 -6.06 -1.09 -25.51
CA TRP A 237 -6.23 -0.29 -24.30
C TRP A 237 -5.70 -0.99 -23.05
N LEU A 238 -5.82 -2.31 -22.97
CA LEU A 238 -5.23 -3.09 -21.88
C LEU A 238 -3.71 -3.05 -21.93
N LEU A 239 -3.10 -3.26 -23.12
CA LEU A 239 -1.66 -3.10 -23.29
C LEU A 239 -1.19 -1.69 -22.96
N ASN A 240 -1.92 -0.66 -23.39
CA ASN A 240 -1.61 0.73 -23.07
C ASN A 240 -1.59 0.96 -21.55
N ALA A 241 -2.65 0.55 -20.86
CA ALA A 241 -2.75 0.69 -19.40
C ALA A 241 -1.59 0.00 -18.67
N LEU A 242 -1.29 -1.25 -19.02
CA LEU A 242 -0.23 -2.03 -18.36
C LEU A 242 1.17 -1.52 -18.71
N ASN A 243 1.46 -1.21 -19.98
CA ASN A 243 2.77 -0.68 -20.38
C ASN A 243 3.05 0.69 -19.78
N SER A 244 2.03 1.54 -19.61
CA SER A 244 2.20 2.84 -18.97
C SER A 244 2.39 2.71 -17.45
N ALA A 245 1.71 1.77 -16.80
CA ALA A 245 1.80 1.58 -15.35
C ALA A 245 3.08 0.87 -14.89
N GLU A 246 3.56 -0.15 -15.63
CA GLU A 246 4.72 -0.97 -15.22
C GLU A 246 5.97 -0.16 -14.86
N PRO A 247 6.48 0.77 -15.70
CA PRO A 247 7.72 1.49 -15.39
C PRO A 247 7.55 2.46 -14.21
N VAL A 248 6.36 3.02 -14.03
CA VAL A 248 6.04 3.94 -12.93
C VAL A 248 5.96 3.18 -11.62
N LEU A 249 5.21 2.08 -11.57
CA LEU A 249 5.11 1.23 -10.39
C LEU A 249 6.44 0.52 -10.06
N GLY A 250 7.19 0.11 -11.08
CA GLY A 250 8.54 -0.45 -10.92
C GLY A 250 9.54 0.55 -10.33
N GLN A 251 9.30 1.86 -10.43
CA GLN A 251 10.11 2.85 -9.72
C GLN A 251 9.91 2.77 -8.19
N PHE A 252 8.70 2.46 -7.73
CA PHE A 252 8.42 2.30 -6.30
C PHE A 252 9.08 1.03 -5.74
N GLU A 253 9.18 -0.07 -6.51
CA GLU A 253 9.95 -1.26 -6.11
C GLU A 253 11.44 -0.94 -5.91
N ARG A 254 12.02 -0.09 -6.77
CA ARG A 254 13.43 0.34 -6.67
C ARG A 254 13.68 1.37 -5.57
N SER A 255 12.68 2.18 -5.27
CA SER A 255 12.77 3.30 -4.34
C SER A 255 11.69 3.21 -3.25
N LEU A 256 11.81 2.20 -2.38
CA LEU A 256 10.85 1.92 -1.31
C LEU A 256 10.77 3.02 -0.22
N GLN A 257 11.68 4.00 -0.25
CA GLN A 257 11.61 5.20 0.59
C GLN A 257 10.49 6.16 0.16
N SER A 258 9.87 5.93 -1.01
CA SER A 258 8.80 6.79 -1.51
C SER A 258 7.56 6.74 -0.60
N PRO A 259 6.87 7.87 -0.37
CA PRO A 259 5.65 7.89 0.43
C PRO A 259 4.49 7.12 -0.23
N PRO A 260 3.68 6.36 0.55
CA PRO A 260 2.50 5.69 0.03
C PRO A 260 1.45 6.64 -0.56
N GLU A 261 1.40 7.91 -0.11
CA GLU A 261 0.55 8.94 -0.71
C GLU A 261 0.85 9.17 -2.20
N ARG A 262 2.10 8.92 -2.65
CA ARG A 262 2.48 9.02 -4.07
C ARG A 262 2.23 7.73 -4.84
N LEU A 263 2.24 6.59 -4.16
CA LEU A 263 1.93 5.29 -4.76
C LEU A 263 0.43 5.16 -5.05
N TYR A 264 -0.41 5.61 -4.13
CA TYR A 264 -1.87 5.47 -4.23
C TYR A 264 -2.46 5.99 -5.56
N PRO A 265 -2.15 7.22 -6.03
CA PRO A 265 -2.70 7.74 -7.28
C PRO A 265 -2.37 6.87 -8.49
N GLU A 266 -1.18 6.25 -8.53
CA GLU A 266 -0.76 5.41 -9.65
C GLU A 266 -1.43 4.03 -9.61
N LEU A 267 -1.64 3.47 -8.42
CA LEU A 267 -2.48 2.27 -8.25
C LEU A 267 -3.94 2.54 -8.62
N ALA A 268 -4.50 3.66 -8.17
CA ALA A 268 -5.87 4.08 -8.48
C ALA A 268 -6.06 4.36 -9.98
N ARG A 269 -5.06 4.98 -10.63
CA ARG A 269 -5.06 5.20 -12.09
C ARG A 269 -5.07 3.88 -12.85
N LEU A 270 -4.25 2.91 -12.44
CA LEU A 270 -4.24 1.57 -13.02
C LEU A 270 -5.60 0.88 -12.84
N ALA A 271 -6.14 0.86 -11.61
CA ALA A 271 -7.44 0.28 -11.31
C ALA A 271 -8.55 0.91 -12.16
N GLY A 272 -8.60 2.24 -12.22
CA GLY A 272 -9.55 2.99 -13.06
C GLY A 272 -9.46 2.66 -14.54
N SER A 273 -8.24 2.42 -15.05
CA SER A 273 -8.04 2.00 -16.44
C SER A 273 -8.56 0.59 -16.68
N LEU A 274 -8.31 -0.34 -15.75
CA LEU A 274 -8.73 -1.74 -15.87
C LEU A 274 -10.24 -1.92 -15.66
N LEU A 275 -10.88 -1.06 -14.87
CA LEU A 275 -12.33 -1.08 -14.65
C LEU A 275 -13.13 -0.85 -15.93
N THR A 276 -12.53 -0.27 -16.97
CA THR A 276 -13.18 -0.11 -18.28
C THR A 276 -13.55 -1.45 -18.93
N PHE A 277 -12.94 -2.55 -18.49
CA PHE A 277 -13.19 -3.92 -18.94
C PHE A 277 -13.97 -4.77 -17.93
N SER A 278 -14.34 -4.20 -16.78
CA SER A 278 -15.10 -4.91 -15.74
C SER A 278 -16.61 -4.68 -15.92
N LEU A 279 -17.38 -5.75 -15.77
CA LEU A 279 -18.85 -5.68 -15.62
C LEU A 279 -19.30 -5.85 -14.17
N GLU A 280 -18.40 -6.29 -13.29
CA GLU A 280 -18.69 -6.64 -11.90
C GLU A 280 -18.43 -5.48 -10.95
N HIS A 281 -17.45 -4.63 -11.29
CA HIS A 281 -17.02 -3.51 -10.45
C HIS A 281 -17.26 -2.16 -11.14
N GLN A 282 -17.46 -1.13 -10.32
CA GLN A 282 -17.61 0.25 -10.75
C GLN A 282 -16.47 1.12 -10.22
N ALA A 283 -16.33 2.35 -10.73
CA ALA A 283 -15.32 3.31 -10.27
C ALA A 283 -15.38 3.59 -8.75
N SER A 284 -16.56 3.47 -8.13
CA SER A 284 -16.74 3.59 -6.68
C SER A 284 -16.07 2.48 -5.87
N ALA A 285 -15.63 1.39 -6.50
CA ALA A 285 -14.88 0.33 -5.86
C ALA A 285 -13.44 0.76 -5.50
N ILE A 286 -12.92 1.84 -6.11
CA ILE A 286 -11.60 2.37 -5.75
C ILE A 286 -11.72 3.12 -4.41
N PRO A 287 -11.07 2.64 -3.33
CA PRO A 287 -11.18 3.25 -2.01
C PRO A 287 -10.49 4.62 -1.98
N ALA A 288 -11.15 5.62 -1.38
CA ALA A 288 -10.55 6.94 -1.21
C ALA A 288 -9.38 6.90 -0.20
N TYR A 289 -8.31 7.63 -0.49
CA TYR A 289 -7.13 7.68 0.38
C TYR A 289 -7.45 8.31 1.74
N GLN A 290 -7.17 7.56 2.81
CA GLN A 290 -7.32 7.96 4.21
C GLN A 290 -6.01 7.65 4.94
N HIS A 291 -5.15 8.65 5.11
CA HIS A 291 -3.79 8.45 5.62
C HIS A 291 -3.75 7.87 7.04
N ASP A 292 -4.74 8.21 7.87
CA ASP A 292 -4.90 7.69 9.23
C ASP A 292 -5.44 6.25 9.28
N ARG A 293 -5.95 5.73 8.15
CA ARG A 293 -6.64 4.43 8.05
C ARG A 293 -6.22 3.65 6.80
N LEU A 294 -4.92 3.46 6.60
CA LEU A 294 -4.38 2.81 5.41
C LEU A 294 -4.88 1.37 5.19
N ASN A 295 -5.26 0.65 6.24
CA ASN A 295 -5.93 -0.67 6.13
C ASN A 295 -7.26 -0.63 5.37
N ALA A 296 -7.96 0.52 5.33
CA ALA A 296 -9.19 0.69 4.56
C ALA A 296 -8.92 1.11 3.09
N VAL A 297 -7.65 1.34 2.73
CA VAL A 297 -7.25 1.87 1.43
C VAL A 297 -6.49 0.81 0.63
N PHE A 298 -5.33 0.37 1.13
CA PHE A 298 -4.44 -0.47 0.34
C PHE A 298 -4.93 -1.91 0.20
N PRO A 299 -5.32 -2.63 1.27
CA PRO A 299 -5.85 -4.00 1.13
C PRO A 299 -6.97 -4.14 0.11
N PRO A 300 -8.09 -3.38 0.18
CA PRO A 300 -9.15 -3.48 -0.82
C PRO A 300 -8.71 -3.04 -2.23
N LEU A 301 -7.78 -2.09 -2.35
CA LEU A 301 -7.26 -1.67 -3.65
C LEU A 301 -6.38 -2.75 -4.31
N PHE A 302 -5.53 -3.44 -3.53
CA PHE A 302 -4.71 -4.55 -4.04
C PHE A 302 -5.57 -5.76 -4.42
N GLU A 303 -6.59 -6.09 -3.62
CA GLU A 303 -7.57 -7.13 -3.96
C GLU A 303 -8.27 -6.81 -5.29
N LEU A 304 -8.83 -5.59 -5.42
CA LEU A 304 -9.47 -5.14 -6.66
C LEU A 304 -8.52 -5.22 -7.87
N LEU A 305 -7.27 -4.78 -7.71
CA LEU A 305 -6.28 -4.86 -8.79
C LEU A 305 -5.96 -6.31 -9.18
N GLY A 306 -5.86 -7.21 -8.20
CA GLY A 306 -5.70 -8.65 -8.44
C GLY A 306 -6.84 -9.20 -9.29
N ASP A 307 -8.08 -8.97 -8.86
CA ASP A 307 -9.28 -9.42 -9.56
C ASP A 307 -9.34 -8.88 -10.99
N LEU A 308 -9.07 -7.58 -11.17
CA LEU A 308 -9.06 -6.93 -12.48
C LEU A 308 -7.95 -7.46 -13.40
N LEU A 309 -6.76 -7.75 -12.86
CA LEU A 309 -5.67 -8.33 -13.65
C LEU A 309 -5.96 -9.77 -14.06
N GLU A 310 -6.75 -10.52 -13.29
CA GLU A 310 -7.16 -11.87 -13.64
C GLU A 310 -8.31 -11.89 -14.67
N ALA A 311 -9.34 -11.07 -14.46
CA ALA A 311 -10.55 -11.03 -15.28
C ALA A 311 -10.35 -10.36 -16.66
N SER A 312 -9.38 -9.47 -16.81
CA SER A 312 -9.23 -8.58 -17.99
C SER A 312 -8.78 -9.25 -19.31
N LEU A 313 -8.78 -10.57 -19.45
CA LEU A 313 -8.35 -11.20 -20.72
C LEU A 313 -9.51 -11.17 -21.71
N PRO A 314 -9.35 -10.54 -22.90
CA PRO A 314 -10.28 -10.76 -23.99
C PRO A 314 -10.29 -12.26 -24.33
N SER A 315 -11.44 -12.92 -24.20
CA SER A 315 -11.56 -14.33 -24.57
C SER A 315 -11.31 -14.50 -26.07
N ARG A 316 -10.29 -15.31 -26.41
CA ARG A 316 -10.08 -15.84 -27.77
C ARG A 316 -11.05 -16.98 -28.10
N VAL A 317 -11.77 -17.49 -27.10
CA VAL A 317 -12.77 -18.54 -27.29
C VAL A 317 -14.12 -17.88 -27.53
N VAL A 318 -14.66 -18.11 -28.72
CA VAL A 318 -16.04 -17.78 -29.04
C VAL A 318 -16.86 -19.04 -28.75
N SER A 319 -17.80 -18.95 -27.81
CA SER A 319 -18.78 -20.02 -27.65
C SER A 319 -19.69 -20.01 -28.87
N VAL A 320 -19.78 -21.15 -29.56
CA VAL A 320 -20.68 -21.34 -30.68
C VAL A 320 -21.82 -22.22 -30.21
N GLU A 321 -23.02 -21.67 -30.21
CA GLU A 321 -24.22 -22.42 -29.84
C GLU A 321 -24.53 -23.47 -30.92
N LEU A 322 -24.77 -24.71 -30.50
CA LEU A 322 -25.21 -25.81 -31.34
C LEU A 322 -26.71 -26.02 -31.11
N GLU A 323 -27.51 -25.69 -32.12
CA GLU A 323 -28.96 -25.90 -32.11
C GLU A 323 -29.27 -27.32 -32.61
N TYR A 324 -30.02 -28.11 -31.84
CA TYR A 324 -30.47 -29.43 -32.27
C TYR A 324 -31.73 -29.33 -33.12
N ASP A 325 -31.69 -29.86 -34.35
CA ASP A 325 -32.88 -30.04 -35.18
C ASP A 325 -33.48 -31.45 -34.95
N PRO A 326 -34.63 -31.56 -34.26
CA PRO A 326 -35.26 -32.85 -33.97
C PRO A 326 -35.88 -33.52 -35.19
N ARG A 327 -36.14 -32.79 -36.29
CA ARG A 327 -36.76 -33.35 -37.50
C ARG A 327 -35.73 -34.06 -38.38
N LEU A 328 -34.50 -33.57 -38.34
CA LEU A 328 -33.41 -34.04 -39.19
C LEU A 328 -32.29 -34.72 -38.39
N HIS A 329 -32.42 -34.78 -37.07
CA HIS A 329 -31.52 -35.44 -36.11
C HIS A 329 -30.05 -35.02 -36.22
N PHE A 330 -29.79 -33.72 -36.43
CA PHE A 330 -28.44 -33.17 -36.43
C PHE A 330 -28.34 -31.89 -35.59
N TRP A 331 -27.10 -31.53 -35.24
CA TRP A 331 -26.76 -30.29 -34.55
C TRP A 331 -26.24 -29.27 -35.56
N GLN A 332 -26.71 -28.03 -35.49
CA GLN A 332 -26.30 -26.94 -36.37
C GLN A 332 -25.64 -25.83 -35.56
N ALA A 333 -24.48 -25.38 -36.02
CA ALA A 333 -23.82 -24.17 -35.54
C ALA A 333 -23.79 -23.12 -36.65
N ARG A 334 -24.07 -21.86 -36.30
CA ARG A 334 -23.94 -20.72 -37.24
C ARG A 334 -22.72 -19.90 -36.88
N LEU A 335 -21.74 -19.89 -37.78
CA LEU A 335 -20.47 -19.16 -37.60
C LEU A 335 -20.60 -17.74 -38.15
N HIS A 336 -21.26 -16.86 -37.39
CA HIS A 336 -21.45 -15.46 -37.77
C HIS A 336 -20.26 -14.56 -37.44
N ASP A 337 -19.44 -14.95 -36.45
CA ASP A 337 -18.31 -14.16 -35.99
C ASP A 337 -17.16 -14.20 -37.02
N PRO A 338 -16.68 -13.04 -37.52
CA PRO A 338 -15.57 -12.97 -38.47
C PRO A 338 -14.29 -13.66 -37.97
N ARG A 339 -14.08 -13.72 -36.63
CA ARG A 339 -12.90 -14.35 -36.00
C ARG A 339 -12.84 -15.87 -36.21
N LEU A 340 -13.95 -16.50 -36.61
CA LEU A 340 -14.04 -17.95 -36.81
C LEU A 340 -13.69 -18.39 -38.25
N ARG A 341 -13.44 -17.46 -39.18
CA ARG A 341 -13.38 -17.80 -40.61
C ARG A 341 -12.07 -18.42 -41.10
N GLU A 342 -10.91 -17.96 -40.61
CA GLU A 342 -9.60 -18.44 -41.07
C GLU A 342 -8.65 -18.63 -39.88
N GLY A 343 -7.99 -19.81 -39.82
CA GLY A 343 -6.99 -20.11 -38.79
C GLY A 343 -7.50 -20.41 -37.37
N ALA A 344 -8.82 -20.58 -37.19
CA ALA A 344 -9.41 -20.94 -35.91
C ALA A 344 -9.40 -22.47 -35.67
N ASP A 345 -8.91 -22.89 -34.50
CA ASP A 345 -9.08 -24.25 -34.03
C ASP A 345 -10.47 -24.45 -33.43
N TYR A 346 -11.17 -25.48 -33.89
CA TYR A 346 -12.49 -25.82 -33.39
C TYR A 346 -12.39 -26.94 -32.35
N TYR A 347 -12.97 -26.68 -31.18
CA TYR A 347 -13.07 -27.66 -30.10
C TYR A 347 -14.53 -28.00 -29.88
N LEU A 348 -14.85 -29.31 -29.85
CA LEU A 348 -16.19 -29.79 -29.57
C LEU A 348 -16.23 -30.44 -28.19
N SER A 349 -17.00 -29.84 -27.26
CA SER A 349 -17.26 -30.43 -25.95
C SER A 349 -18.44 -31.39 -26.04
N VAL A 350 -18.24 -32.66 -25.68
CA VAL A 350 -19.24 -33.72 -25.81
C VAL A 350 -19.52 -34.32 -24.44
N ARG A 351 -20.80 -34.37 -24.06
CA ARG A 351 -21.26 -35.04 -22.84
C ARG A 351 -22.17 -36.22 -23.22
N SER A 352 -21.86 -37.40 -22.68
CA SER A 352 -22.62 -38.63 -22.94
C SER A 352 -22.61 -39.52 -21.69
N PRO A 353 -23.66 -40.33 -21.43
CA PRO A 353 -23.66 -41.31 -20.36
C PRO A 353 -22.71 -42.52 -20.62
N MET A 354 -22.08 -42.61 -21.79
CA MET A 354 -21.14 -43.68 -22.12
C MET A 354 -19.80 -43.54 -21.36
N PRO A 355 -19.09 -44.67 -21.09
CA PRO A 355 -17.73 -44.64 -20.55
C PRO A 355 -16.75 -43.86 -21.44
N VAL A 356 -15.83 -43.10 -20.83
CA VAL A 356 -14.87 -42.20 -21.53
C VAL A 356 -14.05 -42.92 -22.60
N ALA A 357 -13.53 -44.12 -22.30
CA ALA A 357 -12.73 -44.90 -23.25
C ALA A 357 -13.53 -45.28 -24.51
N GLN A 358 -14.79 -45.69 -24.34
CA GLN A 358 -15.68 -46.02 -25.47
C GLN A 358 -16.06 -44.76 -26.25
N LEU A 359 -16.31 -43.64 -25.57
CA LEU A 359 -16.61 -42.36 -26.22
C LEU A 359 -15.44 -41.87 -27.08
N GLN A 360 -14.20 -41.95 -26.58
CA GLN A 360 -13.00 -41.54 -27.31
C GLN A 360 -12.77 -42.36 -28.59
N GLU A 361 -13.07 -43.66 -28.58
CA GLU A 361 -12.91 -44.51 -29.76
C GLU A 361 -14.08 -44.38 -30.76
N GLN A 362 -15.31 -44.33 -30.27
CA GLN A 362 -16.50 -44.38 -31.11
C GLN A 362 -16.88 -43.01 -31.68
N PHE A 363 -16.69 -41.93 -30.90
CA PHE A 363 -17.15 -40.60 -31.29
C PHE A 363 -16.49 -40.09 -32.59
N PRO A 364 -15.16 -40.15 -32.78
CA PRO A 364 -14.53 -39.71 -34.03
C PRO A 364 -14.95 -40.55 -35.26
N ARG A 365 -15.38 -41.81 -35.06
CA ARG A 365 -15.83 -42.70 -36.14
C ARG A 365 -17.27 -42.41 -36.56
N GLN A 366 -18.14 -42.13 -35.60
CA GLN A 366 -19.59 -41.95 -35.82
C GLN A 366 -19.98 -40.49 -36.06
N CYS A 367 -19.29 -39.53 -35.44
CA CYS A 367 -19.57 -38.11 -35.65
C CYS A 367 -19.14 -37.70 -37.06
N LYS A 368 -20.09 -37.12 -37.81
CA LYS A 368 -19.83 -36.56 -39.15
C LYS A 368 -20.12 -35.07 -39.11
N VAL A 369 -19.18 -34.29 -39.63
CA VAL A 369 -19.30 -32.83 -39.79
C VAL A 369 -19.38 -32.53 -41.28
N GLY A 370 -20.31 -31.67 -41.68
CA GLY A 370 -20.53 -31.35 -43.09
C GLY A 370 -21.00 -29.90 -43.27
N SER A 371 -20.79 -29.37 -44.48
CA SER A 371 -21.26 -28.04 -44.87
C SER A 371 -22.78 -28.04 -45.05
N PRO A 372 -23.48 -26.91 -44.81
CA PRO A 372 -24.91 -26.80 -45.10
C PRO A 372 -25.27 -27.21 -46.54
N ASP A 373 -24.38 -26.91 -47.50
CA ASP A 373 -24.64 -27.07 -48.93
C ASP A 373 -24.24 -28.45 -49.48
N SER A 374 -23.51 -29.26 -48.72
CA SER A 374 -23.05 -30.58 -49.17
C SER A 374 -24.11 -31.69 -49.02
N ARG A 375 -25.39 -31.34 -48.86
CA ARG A 375 -26.51 -32.29 -48.71
C ARG A 375 -27.30 -32.52 -50.01
N SER A 376 -26.57 -32.85 -51.08
CA SER A 376 -27.16 -33.60 -52.19
C SER A 376 -26.45 -34.95 -52.31
N GLY A 377 -27.17 -36.03 -51.97
CA GLY A 377 -26.74 -37.41 -52.21
C GLY A 377 -26.03 -38.10 -51.04
N HIS A 378 -26.83 -38.70 -50.15
CA HIS A 378 -26.81 -40.14 -49.88
C HIS A 378 -27.68 -40.41 -48.64
N ARG A 379 -28.87 -40.95 -48.90
CA ARG A 379 -29.63 -41.76 -47.93
C ARG A 379 -29.14 -43.19 -48.01
#